data_AF-A0A2S7EWG8-F1
#
_entry.id   AF-A0A2S7EWG8-F1
#
_cell.length_a   1.000
_cell.length_b   1.000
_cell.length_c   1.000
_cell.angle_alpha   90.00
_cell.angle_beta   90.00
_cell.angle_gamma   90.00
#
_symmetry.space_group_name_H-M   'P 1'
#
loop_
_entity.id
_entity.type
_entity.pdbx_description
1 polymer ?
#
loop_
_entity_poly.entity_id
_entity_poly.type
_entity_poly.pdbx_seq_one_letter_code
_entity_poly.pdbx_strand_id
1 'polypeptide(L)'
;MPTAAAWTAVSMRCWCPPASSTTSPRTGTSACSAPPSAARAVPTSTPTAWKWAGCCARTCGCRPATTGPATRATATCPATSTPSRACSCACASNSTKTCSAGIRSATATRRAEESMMTTTHSRFVLSRAVVAALLFGACAAGNAQTRLLPQQQRISDEAIAADLHGYQSVQDRIQALNDGGRPLRDYALSKAQCWLDVSFHEYTRNDRSAFPQGALSESEKLVQLMGQRAASIPTDTPLVNAAKYLRDDLWQRLRALHGNAGFSCAQQAAACGEVELVHAGNEFNQQQWRHSKPYIQIAEDLVNDAEALARQCGGPERPDTPAAAPIPLVANVLFEFDRDGYQDIRTHSLESLDRALARIAEEKLTLQRVELVGHADRMDGRGHDDNQGLSARRARTVRELLIGRGIPADRIRYAYRGDSQQVQQCAGVTPRAALLECLLPNRRVEVRLVVARGE
;
A
#
# COMPACT_ATOMS: atom_id res chain seq x y z
N MET A 1 2.11 32.47 -41.41
CA MET A 1 1.56 31.92 -40.16
C MET A 1 2.17 30.54 -39.95
N PRO A 2 3.06 30.33 -38.96
CA PRO A 2 3.62 29.02 -38.70
C PRO A 2 2.86 28.27 -37.57
N THR A 3 3.03 26.96 -37.64
CA THR A 3 2.47 25.83 -36.89
C THR A 3 2.73 25.84 -35.38
N ALA A 4 1.74 25.41 -34.59
CA ALA A 4 1.92 25.06 -33.18
C ALA A 4 1.87 23.52 -33.00
N ALA A 5 2.96 22.96 -32.49
CA ALA A 5 3.08 21.55 -32.11
C ALA A 5 2.45 21.32 -30.73
N ALA A 6 1.62 20.28 -30.61
CA ALA A 6 1.04 19.83 -29.35
C ALA A 6 2.06 18.99 -28.56
N TRP A 7 2.36 19.40 -27.33
CA TRP A 7 3.11 18.60 -26.35
C TRP A 7 2.12 17.91 -25.41
N THR A 8 2.16 16.58 -25.37
CA THR A 8 1.51 15.76 -24.33
C THR A 8 2.27 15.88 -23.02
N ALA A 9 1.59 16.30 -21.95
CA ALA A 9 2.14 16.38 -20.61
C ALA A 9 2.12 15.01 -19.92
N VAL A 10 3.30 14.51 -19.53
CA VAL A 10 3.46 13.36 -18.63
C VAL A 10 3.33 13.88 -17.18
N SER A 11 2.39 13.34 -16.41
CA SER A 11 2.27 13.64 -14.98
C SER A 11 3.29 12.85 -14.17
N MET A 12 4.30 13.52 -13.62
CA MET A 12 5.17 12.97 -12.57
C MET A 12 4.61 13.34 -11.19
N ARG A 13 4.46 12.36 -10.28
CA ARG A 13 4.11 12.59 -8.87
C ARG A 13 5.38 12.97 -8.09
N CYS A 14 5.33 14.07 -7.34
CA CYS A 14 6.42 14.54 -6.49
C CYS A 14 6.29 13.97 -5.06
N TRP A 15 7.40 13.55 -4.46
CA TRP A 15 7.53 13.13 -3.06
C TRP A 15 8.14 14.27 -2.23
N CYS A 16 7.72 14.44 -0.97
CA CYS A 16 8.22 15.47 -0.04
C CYS A 16 8.69 14.81 1.28
N PRO A 17 9.85 15.18 1.86
CA PRO A 17 10.32 14.65 3.14
C PRO A 17 9.77 15.44 4.35
N PRO A 18 9.77 14.88 5.58
CA PRO A 18 9.07 15.45 6.73
C PRO A 18 9.95 16.37 7.59
N ALA A 19 9.50 17.60 7.88
CA ALA A 19 9.61 18.27 9.20
C ALA A 19 9.14 19.74 9.18
N SER A 20 8.48 20.15 10.27
CA SER A 20 8.26 21.54 10.77
C SER A 20 6.94 22.24 10.40
N SER A 21 5.83 21.82 11.01
CA SER A 21 4.61 22.65 11.11
C SER A 21 4.25 22.88 12.59
N THR A 22 3.99 24.13 12.96
CA THR A 22 3.36 24.49 14.26
C THR A 22 2.04 25.19 14.01
N THR A 23 0.99 24.75 14.73
CA THR A 23 -0.39 25.25 14.60
C THR A 23 -0.79 25.97 15.89
N SER A 24 -1.32 27.19 15.78
CA SER A 24 -1.84 27.94 16.93
C SER A 24 -3.23 27.41 17.34
N PRO A 25 -3.48 27.06 18.61
CA PRO A 25 -4.77 26.49 19.03
C PRO A 25 -5.93 27.49 19.04
N ARG A 26 -5.67 28.80 18.94
CA ARG A 26 -6.71 29.84 19.08
C ARG A 26 -7.25 30.37 17.75
N THR A 27 -6.53 30.20 16.64
CA THR A 27 -6.90 30.77 15.33
C THR A 27 -6.83 29.77 14.16
N GLY A 28 -6.35 28.54 14.39
CA GLY A 28 -6.25 27.50 13.34
C GLY A 28 -5.24 27.80 12.23
N THR A 29 -4.41 28.83 12.38
CA THR A 29 -3.43 29.24 11.36
C THR A 29 -2.16 28.39 11.47
N SER A 30 -1.68 27.86 10.34
CA SER A 30 -0.44 27.08 10.22
C SER A 30 0.63 27.89 9.49
N ALA A 31 1.85 27.92 10.03
CA ALA A 31 3.00 28.56 9.41
C ALA A 31 4.08 27.53 9.10
N CYS A 32 4.60 27.55 7.86
CA CYS A 32 5.77 26.77 7.45
C CYS A 32 7.01 27.66 7.45
N SER A 33 8.10 27.21 8.05
CA SER A 33 9.40 27.90 8.01
C SER A 33 10.47 26.96 7.46
N ALA A 34 11.27 27.43 6.49
CA ALA A 34 12.44 26.69 6.00
C ALA A 34 13.62 26.82 6.98
N PRO A 35 14.48 25.80 7.12
CA PRO A 35 15.65 25.88 7.99
C PRO A 35 16.73 26.83 7.41
N PRO A 36 17.48 27.56 8.24
CA PRO A 36 18.55 28.44 7.76
C PRO A 36 19.74 27.59 7.31
N SER A 37 19.93 27.45 6.00
CA SER A 37 21.15 26.86 5.44
C SER A 37 22.16 27.96 5.14
N ALA A 38 23.40 27.71 5.57
CA ALA A 38 24.63 28.46 5.35
C ALA A 38 24.60 29.44 4.17
N ALA A 39 24.68 30.73 4.49
CA ALA A 39 25.12 31.75 3.55
C ALA A 39 26.62 31.57 3.27
N ARG A 40 26.99 31.05 2.09
CA ARG A 40 28.18 31.52 1.35
C ARG A 40 28.24 30.97 -0.09
N ALA A 41 28.16 31.93 -1.02
CA ALA A 41 28.82 32.01 -2.32
C ALA A 41 28.67 30.87 -3.35
N VAL A 42 27.74 31.04 -4.31
CA VAL A 42 27.91 30.62 -5.72
C VAL A 42 27.23 31.66 -6.64
N PRO A 43 27.80 32.05 -7.80
CA PRO A 43 27.36 33.20 -8.58
C PRO A 43 26.14 32.92 -9.47
N THR A 44 25.44 34.00 -9.78
CA THR A 44 24.26 34.13 -10.63
C THR A 44 24.49 33.67 -12.08
N SER A 45 23.79 32.61 -12.49
CA SER A 45 23.11 32.53 -13.80
C SER A 45 22.19 31.31 -13.87
N THR A 46 21.00 31.49 -14.47
CA THR A 46 19.94 30.51 -14.84
C THR A 46 18.79 30.21 -13.85
N PRO A 47 17.55 29.95 -14.36
CA PRO A 47 16.31 30.42 -13.77
C PRO A 47 15.53 29.30 -13.06
N THR A 48 15.91 28.97 -11.84
CA THR A 48 15.23 27.90 -11.07
C THR A 48 14.24 28.43 -10.04
N ALA A 49 14.35 29.70 -9.65
CA ALA A 49 13.56 30.29 -8.57
C ALA A 49 12.07 30.54 -8.94
N TRP A 50 11.72 30.63 -10.22
CA TRP A 50 10.34 30.91 -10.65
C TRP A 50 9.45 29.68 -10.83
N LYS A 51 9.98 28.45 -10.70
CA LYS A 51 9.17 27.22 -10.79
C LYS A 51 8.53 26.79 -9.47
N TRP A 52 9.03 27.26 -8.33
CA TRP A 52 8.57 26.80 -7.01
C TRP A 52 7.36 27.57 -6.46
N ALA A 53 7.18 28.85 -6.82
CA ALA A 53 6.01 29.64 -6.39
C ALA A 53 4.73 29.30 -7.17
N GLY A 54 4.84 28.74 -8.38
CA GLY A 54 3.69 28.44 -9.25
C GLY A 54 2.90 27.18 -8.87
N CYS A 55 3.44 26.31 -8.02
CA CYS A 55 2.81 25.03 -7.66
C CYS A 55 1.78 25.14 -6.52
N CYS A 56 2.00 25.99 -5.51
CA CYS A 56 1.05 26.15 -4.40
C CYS A 56 -0.22 26.93 -4.78
N ALA A 57 -0.13 27.88 -5.71
CA ALA A 57 -1.28 28.74 -6.06
C ALA A 57 -2.38 27.99 -6.84
N ARG A 58 -2.04 26.90 -7.54
CA ARG A 58 -2.96 26.23 -8.48
C ARG A 58 -3.86 25.17 -7.84
N THR A 59 -3.52 24.66 -6.66
CA THR A 59 -4.25 23.60 -5.95
C THR A 59 -5.13 24.11 -4.80
N CYS A 60 -4.94 25.34 -4.31
CA CYS A 60 -5.66 25.86 -3.13
C CYS A 60 -6.45 27.17 -3.36
N GLY A 61 -6.50 27.71 -4.58
CA GLY A 61 -7.35 28.87 -4.91
C GLY A 61 -6.89 30.23 -4.33
N CYS A 62 -5.65 30.36 -3.87
CA CYS A 62 -5.13 31.64 -3.35
C CYS A 62 -4.65 32.56 -4.49
N ARG A 63 -4.96 33.86 -4.43
CA ARG A 63 -4.38 34.88 -5.32
C ARG A 63 -3.05 35.40 -4.76
N PRO A 64 -2.01 35.59 -5.59
CA PRO A 64 -0.77 36.23 -5.16
C PRO A 64 -0.99 37.74 -4.96
N ALA A 65 -0.49 38.29 -3.85
CA ALA A 65 -0.31 39.73 -3.68
C ALA A 65 1.10 40.11 -4.14
N THR A 66 1.22 41.02 -5.09
CA THR A 66 2.51 41.56 -5.54
C THR A 66 3.03 42.61 -4.56
N THR A 67 4.19 42.38 -3.95
CA THR A 67 5.01 43.44 -3.32
C THR A 67 6.49 43.24 -3.64
N GLY A 68 7.21 44.37 -3.75
CA GLY A 68 8.55 44.50 -4.33
C GLY A 68 9.72 43.90 -3.53
N PRO A 69 10.97 44.17 -3.96
CA PRO A 69 12.13 43.34 -3.63
C PRO A 69 12.75 43.71 -2.28
N ALA A 70 12.06 43.43 -1.16
CA ALA A 70 12.68 43.35 0.18
C ALA A 70 11.74 42.90 1.33
N THR A 71 10.66 42.15 1.09
CA THR A 71 9.80 41.66 2.20
C THR A 71 9.28 40.24 2.00
N ARG A 72 9.06 39.53 3.13
CA ARG A 72 8.56 38.14 3.17
C ARG A 72 7.20 38.02 2.47
N ALA A 73 7.04 36.98 1.67
CA ALA A 73 5.77 36.62 1.06
C ALA A 73 4.76 36.16 2.14
N THR A 74 3.58 36.79 2.15
CA THR A 74 2.46 36.41 3.02
C THR A 74 1.25 36.14 2.13
N ALA A 75 0.51 35.07 2.40
CA ALA A 75 -0.76 34.76 1.73
C ALA A 75 -1.91 34.87 2.75
N THR A 76 -3.05 35.45 2.32
CA THR A 76 -4.25 35.62 3.16
C THR A 76 -5.46 35.06 2.43
N CYS A 77 -6.29 34.26 3.12
CA CYS A 77 -7.56 33.75 2.60
C CYS A 77 -8.73 34.46 3.30
N PRO A 78 -9.73 35.01 2.57
CA PRO A 78 -10.97 35.47 3.19
C PRO A 78 -11.90 34.26 3.39
N ALA A 79 -12.41 34.10 4.61
CA ALA A 79 -13.47 33.15 4.89
C ALA A 79 -14.82 33.81 4.60
N THR A 80 -15.53 33.36 3.56
CA THR A 80 -16.96 33.63 3.37
C THR A 80 -17.74 32.34 3.60
N SER A 81 -18.65 32.42 4.56
CA SER A 81 -19.49 31.35 5.09
C SER A 81 -20.61 30.95 4.12
N THR A 82 -20.62 29.71 3.62
CA THR A 82 -21.86 28.97 3.25
C THR A 82 -21.55 27.46 3.24
N PRO A 83 -22.45 26.56 3.70
CA PRO A 83 -22.09 25.21 4.07
C PRO A 83 -22.30 24.24 2.91
N SER A 84 -21.23 23.74 2.31
CA SER A 84 -21.20 22.41 1.68
C SER A 84 -19.80 22.09 1.14
N ARG A 85 -19.37 20.84 1.37
CA ARG A 85 -18.08 20.22 0.98
C ARG A 85 -16.88 20.58 1.86
N ALA A 86 -16.75 19.84 2.97
CA ALA A 86 -15.46 19.66 3.62
C ALA A 86 -14.55 18.81 2.72
N CYS A 87 -13.54 19.42 2.11
CA CYS A 87 -12.34 18.70 1.68
C CYS A 87 -11.44 18.56 2.92
N SER A 88 -11.46 17.41 3.57
CA SER A 88 -10.56 17.08 4.66
C SER A 88 -9.27 16.47 4.09
N CYS A 89 -8.18 17.23 4.07
CA CYS A 89 -6.84 16.65 3.97
C CYS A 89 -6.44 16.15 5.37
N ALA A 90 -6.50 14.84 5.60
CA ALA A 90 -5.99 14.22 6.82
C ALA A 90 -4.59 13.66 6.57
N CYS A 91 -3.57 14.22 7.23
CA CYS A 91 -2.30 13.53 7.46
C CYS A 91 -2.46 12.68 8.72
N ALA A 92 -2.48 11.35 8.58
CA ALA A 92 -2.39 10.46 9.73
C ALA A 92 -0.97 10.48 10.29
N SER A 93 -0.81 10.99 11.52
CA SER A 93 0.44 10.97 12.29
C SER A 93 0.24 10.07 13.50
N ASN A 94 0.85 8.88 13.51
CA ASN A 94 1.12 8.15 14.74
C ASN A 94 2.62 7.87 14.83
N SER A 95 3.32 8.68 15.60
CA SER A 95 4.65 8.36 16.11
C SER A 95 4.78 8.90 17.53
N THR A 96 4.84 7.95 18.47
CA THR A 96 5.35 8.10 19.83
C THR A 96 6.76 8.70 19.79
N LYS A 97 6.94 9.88 20.40
CA LYS A 97 8.26 10.52 20.54
C LYS A 97 8.96 10.00 21.79
N THR A 98 10.15 9.43 21.61
CA THR A 98 11.16 9.25 22.66
C THR A 98 11.84 10.60 22.91
N CYS A 99 11.87 11.04 24.18
CA CYS A 99 12.55 12.26 24.60
C CYS A 99 14.01 11.95 24.95
N SER A 100 14.95 12.56 24.23
CA SER A 100 16.36 12.66 24.66
C SER A 100 16.62 14.11 25.07
N ALA A 101 16.84 14.33 26.36
CA ALA A 101 17.13 15.64 26.93
C ALA A 101 18.58 16.05 26.61
N GLY A 102 18.75 17.06 25.75
CA GLY A 102 20.04 17.72 25.55
C GLY A 102 20.37 18.63 26.72
N ILE A 103 21.39 18.28 27.49
CA ILE A 103 21.99 19.13 28.52
C ILE A 103 22.69 20.31 27.83
N ARG A 104 22.34 21.53 28.24
CA ARG A 104 22.99 22.77 27.80
C ARG A 104 24.35 22.89 28.49
N SER A 105 25.46 22.81 27.74
CA SER A 105 26.75 23.27 28.24
C SER A 105 26.85 24.78 28.11
N ALA A 106 26.96 25.43 29.26
CA ALA A 106 27.20 26.86 29.40
C ALA A 106 28.66 27.20 29.07
N THR A 107 28.83 28.31 28.35
CA THR A 107 30.09 28.96 28.04
C THR A 107 30.78 29.42 29.32
N ALA A 108 32.05 29.03 29.52
CA ALA A 108 32.93 29.66 30.49
C ALA A 108 34.29 29.97 29.83
N THR A 109 34.53 31.26 29.65
CA THR A 109 35.82 31.87 29.32
C THR A 109 36.88 31.52 30.37
N ARG A 110 38.07 31.03 29.97
CA ARG A 110 39.31 31.31 30.70
C ARG A 110 40.51 31.47 29.76
N ARG A 111 41.39 32.35 30.25
CA ARG A 111 42.60 32.94 29.67
C ARG A 111 43.63 31.93 29.18
N ALA A 112 44.36 32.38 28.17
CA ALA A 112 45.70 31.94 27.84
C ALA A 112 46.67 32.18 29.00
N GLU A 113 47.52 31.20 29.27
CA GLU A 113 48.82 31.40 29.91
C GLU A 113 49.84 30.50 29.21
N GLU A 114 50.91 31.14 28.77
CA GLU A 114 52.10 30.55 28.16
C GLU A 114 52.89 29.74 29.20
N SER A 115 53.44 28.60 28.78
CA SER A 115 54.66 28.09 29.40
C SER A 115 55.48 27.32 28.39
N MET A 116 56.58 27.98 28.02
CA MET A 116 57.75 27.38 27.38
C MET A 116 58.37 26.36 28.33
N MET A 117 58.72 25.16 27.84
CA MET A 117 59.96 24.49 28.26
C MET A 117 60.37 23.37 27.30
N THR A 118 61.49 23.65 26.63
CA THR A 118 62.65 22.75 26.39
C THR A 118 62.44 21.38 25.73
N THR A 119 62.79 21.39 24.44
CA THR A 119 63.56 20.42 23.65
C THR A 119 64.32 19.36 24.44
N THR A 120 64.15 18.09 24.08
CA THR A 120 65.25 17.11 24.09
C THR A 120 65.11 16.21 22.86
N HIS A 121 66.16 16.21 22.04
CA HIS A 121 66.30 15.39 20.85
C HIS A 121 66.39 13.89 21.22
N SER A 122 65.59 13.05 20.58
CA SER A 122 65.92 11.64 20.41
C SER A 122 65.90 11.28 18.93
N ARG A 123 67.09 11.04 18.40
CA ARG A 123 67.33 10.57 17.05
C ARG A 123 67.00 9.08 17.00
N PHE A 124 65.88 8.72 16.38
CA PHE A 124 65.69 7.38 15.84
C PHE A 124 65.59 7.47 14.32
N VAL A 125 66.72 7.24 13.67
CA VAL A 125 66.80 6.87 12.26
C VAL A 125 66.64 5.35 12.22
N LEU A 126 65.51 4.86 11.74
CA LEU A 126 65.40 3.50 11.21
C LEU A 126 64.36 3.46 10.09
N SER A 127 64.92 3.33 8.89
CA SER A 127 64.42 2.53 7.77
C SER A 127 63.10 2.92 7.12
N ARG A 128 63.23 3.74 6.07
CA ARG A 128 62.32 3.83 4.93
C ARG A 128 62.38 2.53 4.12
N ALA A 129 61.53 1.55 4.41
CA ALA A 129 61.15 0.51 3.46
C ALA A 129 59.83 -0.11 3.93
N VAL A 130 58.92 -0.36 2.98
CA VAL A 130 57.56 -0.94 3.16
C VAL A 130 56.45 0.09 3.39
N VAL A 131 56.17 0.93 2.38
CA VAL A 131 54.79 1.35 2.05
C VAL A 131 54.68 1.40 0.53
N ALA A 132 54.57 0.23 -0.09
CA ALA A 132 54.25 0.09 -1.52
C ALA A 132 53.56 -1.26 -1.76
N ALA A 133 52.45 -1.51 -1.05
CA ALA A 133 51.59 -2.68 -1.29
C ALA A 133 50.16 -2.49 -0.74
N LEU A 134 49.57 -1.30 -0.86
CA LEU A 134 48.17 -1.05 -0.45
C LEU A 134 47.39 -0.23 -1.49
N LEU A 135 47.55 -0.53 -2.79
CA LEU A 135 46.78 0.12 -3.86
C LEU A 135 46.17 -0.84 -4.91
N PHE A 136 45.89 -2.09 -4.55
CA PHE A 136 45.04 -2.99 -5.36
C PHE A 136 44.10 -3.79 -4.47
N GLY A 137 43.21 -3.07 -3.77
CA GLY A 137 42.15 -3.66 -2.96
C GLY A 137 40.83 -2.91 -3.16
N ALA A 138 40.52 -2.54 -4.40
CA ALA A 138 39.20 -2.03 -4.75
C ALA A 138 38.63 -2.88 -5.90
N CYS A 139 37.37 -3.24 -5.74
CA CYS A 139 36.48 -3.85 -6.74
C CYS A 139 36.56 -5.38 -6.89
N ALA A 140 36.36 -6.09 -5.79
CA ALA A 140 35.55 -7.31 -5.82
C ALA A 140 34.39 -7.14 -4.82
N ALA A 141 33.43 -6.27 -5.14
CA ALA A 141 32.12 -6.32 -4.51
C ALA A 141 31.45 -7.61 -4.99
N GLY A 142 31.81 -8.71 -4.34
CA GLY A 142 31.35 -10.04 -4.69
C GLY A 142 29.85 -10.15 -4.50
N ASN A 143 29.23 -11.05 -5.28
CA ASN A 143 27.85 -11.54 -5.14
C ASN A 143 27.64 -12.29 -3.80
N ALA A 144 28.10 -11.74 -2.68
CA ALA A 144 27.84 -12.31 -1.37
C ALA A 144 26.40 -11.97 -0.97
N GLN A 145 25.62 -13.00 -0.59
CA GLN A 145 24.30 -12.79 -0.01
C GLN A 145 24.42 -12.00 1.29
N THR A 146 23.50 -11.06 1.48
CA THR A 146 23.39 -10.30 2.71
C THR A 146 22.94 -11.22 3.84
N ARG A 147 23.71 -11.25 4.93
CA ARG A 147 23.38 -12.01 6.14
C ARG A 147 23.00 -11.06 7.25
N LEU A 148 21.71 -11.01 7.55
CA LEU A 148 21.17 -10.27 8.69
C LEU A 148 21.63 -10.92 9.99
N LEU A 149 21.96 -10.10 10.97
CA LEU A 149 22.20 -10.58 12.32
C LEU A 149 20.91 -11.19 12.89
N PRO A 150 20.99 -12.28 13.69
CA PRO A 150 19.85 -12.76 14.47
C PRO A 150 19.29 -11.63 15.33
N GLN A 151 17.98 -11.59 15.52
CA GLN A 151 17.31 -10.49 16.22
C GLN A 151 17.93 -10.18 17.60
N GLN A 152 18.37 -11.21 18.34
CA GLN A 152 18.97 -11.08 19.67
C GLN A 152 20.34 -10.36 19.66
N GLN A 153 20.98 -10.27 18.50
CA GLN A 153 22.29 -9.62 18.32
C GLN A 153 22.17 -8.19 17.76
N ARG A 154 20.97 -7.74 17.40
CA ARG A 154 20.68 -6.38 16.92
C ARG A 154 20.51 -5.42 18.10
N ILE A 155 21.53 -5.33 18.95
CA ILE A 155 21.49 -4.59 20.23
C ILE A 155 22.31 -3.30 20.22
N SER A 156 23.12 -3.10 19.18
CA SER A 156 24.00 -1.96 19.00
C SER A 156 23.69 -1.23 17.71
N ASP A 157 23.98 0.07 17.68
CA ASP A 157 23.80 0.89 16.49
C ASP A 157 24.67 0.38 15.34
N GLU A 158 25.86 -0.14 15.62
CA GLU A 158 26.75 -0.73 14.62
C GLU A 158 26.17 -2.00 14.00
N ALA A 159 25.57 -2.88 14.81
CA ALA A 159 24.92 -4.09 14.33
C ALA A 159 23.71 -3.76 13.44
N ILE A 160 22.87 -2.83 13.88
CA ILE A 160 21.71 -2.38 13.12
C ILE A 160 22.16 -1.68 11.82
N ALA A 161 23.17 -0.82 11.89
CA ALA A 161 23.70 -0.11 10.73
C ALA A 161 24.27 -1.07 9.68
N ALA A 162 24.92 -2.17 10.09
CA ALA A 162 25.40 -3.20 9.17
C ALA A 162 24.25 -3.88 8.40
N ASP A 163 23.18 -4.28 9.09
CA ASP A 163 22.00 -4.87 8.46
C ASP A 163 21.31 -3.87 7.51
N LEU A 164 21.18 -2.59 7.92
CA LEU A 164 20.62 -1.52 7.08
C LEU A 164 21.47 -1.26 5.83
N HIS A 165 22.81 -1.32 5.95
CA HIS A 165 23.71 -1.24 4.81
C HIS A 165 23.50 -2.40 3.83
N GLY A 166 23.20 -3.59 4.34
CA GLY A 166 22.82 -4.75 3.53
C GLY A 166 21.55 -4.49 2.71
N TYR A 167 20.47 -4.02 3.34
CA TYR A 167 19.23 -3.63 2.66
C TYR A 167 19.48 -2.56 1.59
N GLN A 168 20.26 -1.52 1.93
CA GLN A 168 20.61 -0.46 0.98
C GLN A 168 21.38 -1.03 -0.21
N SER A 169 22.32 -1.95 0.01
CA SER A 169 23.08 -2.58 -1.09
C SER A 169 22.18 -3.34 -2.06
N VAL A 170 21.15 -4.04 -1.58
CA VAL A 170 20.18 -4.72 -2.46
C VAL A 170 19.30 -3.71 -3.20
N GLN A 171 18.85 -2.66 -2.52
CA GLN A 171 18.10 -1.56 -3.14
C GLN A 171 18.89 -0.88 -4.27
N ASP A 172 20.19 -0.64 -4.05
CA ASP A 172 21.09 -0.04 -5.05
C ASP A 172 21.26 -0.96 -6.27
N ARG A 173 21.30 -2.28 -6.07
CA ARG A 173 21.37 -3.26 -7.17
C ARG A 173 20.06 -3.33 -7.96
N ILE A 174 18.90 -3.25 -7.30
CA ILE A 174 17.59 -3.12 -7.97
C ILE A 174 17.55 -1.83 -8.79
N GLN A 175 17.99 -0.72 -8.20
CA GLN A 175 18.05 0.57 -8.89
C GLN A 175 18.99 0.51 -10.10
N ALA A 176 20.15 -0.12 -9.98
CA ALA A 176 21.09 -0.28 -11.10
C ALA A 176 20.50 -1.12 -12.25
N LEU A 177 19.71 -2.16 -11.96
CA LEU A 177 18.97 -2.90 -13.00
C LEU A 177 17.92 -2.02 -13.70
N ASN A 178 17.25 -1.15 -12.94
CA ASN A 178 16.29 -0.19 -13.48
C ASN A 178 16.96 0.85 -14.38
N ASP A 179 18.05 1.45 -13.91
CA ASP A 179 18.85 2.41 -14.69
C ASP A 179 19.50 1.76 -15.91
N GLY A 180 19.78 0.46 -15.84
CA GLY A 180 20.21 -0.38 -16.96
C GLY A 180 19.11 -0.71 -17.99
N GLY A 181 17.89 -0.18 -17.82
CA GLY A 181 16.80 -0.27 -18.78
C GLY A 181 15.75 -1.35 -18.52
N ARG A 182 15.86 -2.12 -17.43
CA ARG A 182 14.79 -3.04 -17.01
C ARG A 182 13.77 -2.25 -16.18
N PRO A 183 12.58 -1.93 -16.69
CA PRO A 183 11.67 -1.03 -15.96
C PRO A 183 11.22 -1.65 -14.64
N LEU A 184 10.99 -0.84 -13.59
CA LEU A 184 10.45 -1.33 -12.32
C LEU A 184 9.18 -2.17 -12.45
N ARG A 185 8.36 -1.91 -13.49
CA ARG A 185 7.13 -2.67 -13.78
C ARG A 185 7.38 -4.10 -14.29
N ASP A 186 8.60 -4.43 -14.67
CA ASP A 186 9.00 -5.78 -15.07
C ASP A 186 8.74 -6.76 -13.91
N TYR A 187 8.14 -7.90 -14.21
CA TYR A 187 7.70 -8.86 -13.20
C TYR A 187 8.82 -9.28 -12.23
N ALA A 188 9.99 -9.64 -12.74
CA ALA A 188 11.09 -10.12 -11.90
C ALA A 188 11.69 -9.00 -11.03
N LEU A 189 11.82 -7.79 -11.58
CA LEU A 189 12.33 -6.64 -10.84
C LEU A 189 11.34 -6.14 -9.78
N SER A 190 10.05 -6.08 -10.11
CA SER A 190 8.97 -5.81 -9.17
C SER A 190 8.96 -6.83 -8.03
N LYS A 191 9.05 -8.12 -8.35
CA LYS A 191 9.03 -9.20 -7.34
C LYS A 191 10.24 -9.11 -6.41
N ALA A 192 11.42 -8.79 -6.93
CA ALA A 192 12.61 -8.55 -6.13
C ALA A 192 12.42 -7.37 -5.16
N GLN A 193 11.87 -6.25 -5.62
CA GLN A 193 11.57 -5.10 -4.77
C GLN A 193 10.55 -5.46 -3.68
N CYS A 194 9.45 -6.13 -4.04
CA CYS A 194 8.42 -6.48 -3.07
C CYS A 194 8.92 -7.48 -2.02
N TRP A 195 9.81 -8.41 -2.38
CA TRP A 195 10.52 -9.25 -1.40
C TRP A 195 11.42 -8.45 -0.46
N LEU A 196 12.15 -7.44 -0.98
CA LEU A 196 12.98 -6.57 -0.17
C LEU A 196 12.14 -5.75 0.82
N ASP A 197 10.99 -5.24 0.36
CA ASP A 197 10.08 -4.42 1.15
C ASP A 197 9.46 -5.22 2.29
N VAL A 198 8.90 -6.41 2.05
CA VAL A 198 8.32 -7.24 3.14
C VAL A 198 9.39 -7.73 4.10
N SER A 199 10.60 -7.99 3.61
CA SER A 199 11.75 -8.32 4.46
C SER A 199 12.09 -7.17 5.41
N PHE A 200 12.22 -5.97 4.87
CA PHE A 200 12.57 -4.78 5.64
C PHE A 200 11.46 -4.40 6.63
N HIS A 201 10.22 -4.52 6.19
CA HIS A 201 9.04 -4.32 7.03
C HIS A 201 9.08 -5.25 8.26
N GLU A 202 9.27 -6.56 8.07
CA GLU A 202 9.36 -7.50 9.21
C GLU A 202 10.63 -7.30 10.06
N TYR A 203 11.75 -6.94 9.43
CA TYR A 203 12.97 -6.56 10.16
C TYR A 203 12.73 -5.39 11.12
N THR A 204 12.09 -4.32 10.64
CA THR A 204 11.85 -3.10 11.44
C THR A 204 10.77 -3.30 12.50
N ARG A 205 9.86 -4.27 12.31
CA ARG A 205 8.93 -4.73 13.36
C ARG A 205 9.55 -5.72 14.34
N ASN A 206 10.85 -5.96 14.22
CA ASN A 206 11.62 -6.81 15.11
C ASN A 206 11.15 -8.28 15.10
N ASP A 207 10.76 -8.77 13.92
CA ASP A 207 10.44 -10.19 13.71
C ASP A 207 11.67 -11.06 14.07
N ARG A 208 11.42 -12.06 14.92
CA ARG A 208 12.42 -13.00 15.46
C ARG A 208 12.50 -14.30 14.67
N SER A 209 11.65 -14.47 13.67
CA SER A 209 11.61 -15.64 12.79
C SER A 209 12.70 -15.58 11.72
N ALA A 210 12.76 -16.62 10.88
CA ALA A 210 13.65 -16.64 9.72
C ALA A 210 13.12 -15.82 8.54
N PHE A 211 11.91 -15.24 8.64
CA PHE A 211 11.25 -14.57 7.52
C PHE A 211 12.02 -13.38 6.95
N PRO A 212 12.55 -12.42 7.74
CA PRO A 212 13.31 -11.31 7.16
C PRO A 212 14.51 -11.80 6.33
N GLN A 213 15.32 -12.71 6.87
CA GLN A 213 16.44 -13.24 6.10
C GLN A 213 15.99 -13.99 4.84
N GLY A 214 14.92 -14.79 4.93
CA GLY A 214 14.42 -15.56 3.81
C GLY A 214 13.87 -14.68 2.68
N ALA A 215 13.09 -13.65 3.03
CA ALA A 215 12.52 -12.70 2.07
C ALA A 215 13.63 -11.87 1.38
N LEU A 216 14.61 -11.38 2.15
CA LEU A 216 15.81 -10.72 1.61
C LEU A 216 16.55 -11.64 0.62
N SER A 217 16.69 -12.91 0.96
CA SER A 217 17.40 -13.89 0.13
C SER A 217 16.67 -14.13 -1.20
N GLU A 218 15.33 -14.17 -1.23
CA GLU A 218 14.56 -14.26 -2.47
C GLU A 218 14.68 -13.00 -3.34
N SER A 219 14.73 -11.80 -2.72
CA SER A 219 15.04 -10.56 -3.44
C SER A 219 16.41 -10.63 -4.11
N GLU A 220 17.46 -10.96 -3.35
CA GLU A 220 18.84 -11.03 -3.85
C GLU A 220 19.02 -12.05 -4.96
N LYS A 221 18.35 -13.21 -4.86
CA LYS A 221 18.34 -14.25 -5.88
C LYS A 221 17.81 -13.73 -7.21
N LEU A 222 16.68 -13.02 -7.21
CA LEU A 222 16.12 -12.43 -8.43
C LEU A 222 17.02 -11.34 -9.00
N VAL A 223 17.57 -10.46 -8.15
CA VAL A 223 18.53 -9.42 -8.54
C VAL A 223 19.78 -10.04 -9.18
N GLN A 224 20.33 -11.11 -8.60
CA GLN A 224 21.49 -11.81 -9.13
C GLN A 224 21.21 -12.45 -10.48
N LEU A 225 20.09 -13.16 -10.64
CA LEU A 225 19.71 -13.78 -11.91
C LEU A 225 19.51 -12.74 -13.02
N MET A 226 18.88 -11.60 -12.72
CA MET A 226 18.74 -10.50 -13.66
C MET A 226 20.08 -9.87 -14.03
N GLY A 227 20.96 -9.64 -13.06
CA GLY A 227 22.30 -9.06 -13.29
C GLY A 227 23.20 -9.97 -14.14
N GLN A 228 23.07 -11.28 -13.98
CA GLN A 228 23.78 -12.28 -14.78
C GLN A 228 23.16 -12.51 -16.16
N ARG A 229 22.03 -11.86 -16.48
CA ARG A 229 21.24 -12.10 -17.70
C ARG A 229 20.92 -13.59 -17.89
N ALA A 230 20.52 -14.25 -16.80
CA ALA A 230 20.15 -15.66 -16.83
C ALA A 230 19.10 -15.93 -17.93
N ALA A 231 19.22 -17.07 -18.62
CA ALA A 231 18.34 -17.42 -19.74
C ALA A 231 16.86 -17.55 -19.32
N SER A 232 16.61 -17.91 -18.07
CA SER A 232 15.28 -17.97 -17.47
C SER A 232 15.34 -17.50 -16.02
N ILE A 233 14.38 -16.67 -15.61
CA ILE A 233 14.21 -16.26 -14.22
C ILE A 233 13.00 -17.03 -13.67
N PRO A 234 13.11 -17.73 -12.53
CA PRO A 234 12.01 -18.46 -11.94
C PRO A 234 10.84 -17.53 -11.58
N THR A 235 9.62 -18.00 -11.81
CA THR A 235 8.39 -17.25 -11.51
C THR A 235 7.65 -17.81 -10.30
N ASP A 236 8.12 -18.90 -9.70
CA ASP A 236 7.54 -19.43 -8.47
C ASP A 236 7.68 -18.44 -7.30
N THR A 237 6.74 -18.52 -6.37
CA THR A 237 6.75 -17.73 -5.13
C THR A 237 6.86 -18.70 -3.96
N PRO A 238 8.06 -18.91 -3.41
CA PRO A 238 8.23 -19.86 -2.33
C PRO A 238 7.57 -19.34 -1.04
N LEU A 239 7.02 -20.27 -0.25
CA LEU A 239 6.50 -19.98 1.08
C LEU A 239 7.65 -19.88 2.09
N VAL A 240 8.32 -18.73 2.11
CA VAL A 240 9.43 -18.42 3.00
C VAL A 240 9.02 -18.60 4.47
N ASN A 241 9.93 -19.13 5.30
CA ASN A 241 9.70 -19.37 6.73
C ASN A 241 8.47 -20.27 7.01
N ALA A 242 8.22 -21.24 6.11
CA ALA A 242 7.05 -22.11 6.16
C ALA A 242 5.71 -21.34 6.29
N ALA A 243 5.64 -20.14 5.69
CA ALA A 243 4.46 -19.30 5.66
C ALA A 243 3.20 -20.13 5.30
N LYS A 244 2.10 -19.88 6.00
CA LYS A 244 0.85 -20.60 5.74
C LYS A 244 0.35 -20.26 4.33
N TYR A 245 0.05 -21.29 3.53
CA TYR A 245 -0.68 -21.08 2.28
C TYR A 245 -2.12 -20.66 2.59
N LEU A 246 -2.41 -19.38 2.38
CA LEU A 246 -3.72 -18.76 2.60
C LEU A 246 -4.33 -18.35 1.27
N ARG A 247 -5.67 -18.31 1.22
CA ARG A 247 -6.43 -17.74 0.10
C ARG A 247 -6.04 -18.32 -1.27
N ASP A 248 -6.31 -19.62 -1.43
CA ASP A 248 -6.09 -20.33 -2.69
C ASP A 248 -6.78 -19.64 -3.89
N ASP A 249 -7.93 -19.00 -3.66
CA ASP A 249 -8.62 -18.20 -4.65
C ASP A 249 -7.76 -17.05 -5.22
N LEU A 250 -6.97 -16.38 -4.39
CA LEU A 250 -6.10 -15.28 -4.82
C LEU A 250 -4.89 -15.82 -5.60
N TRP A 251 -4.30 -16.94 -5.16
CA TRP A 251 -3.24 -17.62 -5.89
C TRP A 251 -3.69 -18.10 -7.28
N GLN A 252 -4.90 -18.65 -7.38
CA GLN A 252 -5.47 -19.07 -8.66
C GLN A 252 -5.68 -17.89 -9.61
N ARG A 253 -6.19 -16.76 -9.10
CA ARG A 253 -6.36 -15.52 -9.88
C ARG A 253 -5.03 -14.97 -10.39
N LEU A 254 -4.00 -14.93 -9.55
CA LEU A 254 -2.64 -14.50 -9.96
C LEU A 254 -2.05 -15.43 -11.02
N ARG A 255 -2.18 -16.74 -10.85
CA ARG A 255 -1.70 -17.73 -11.84
C ARG A 255 -2.39 -17.55 -13.19
N ALA A 256 -3.69 -17.27 -13.21
CA ALA A 256 -4.43 -17.01 -14.43
C ALA A 256 -3.94 -15.74 -15.15
N LEU A 257 -3.48 -14.72 -14.41
CA LEU A 257 -2.95 -13.49 -14.99
C LEU A 257 -1.66 -13.70 -15.78
N HIS A 258 -0.80 -14.65 -15.40
CA HIS A 258 0.46 -14.88 -16.11
C HIS A 258 0.27 -15.27 -17.58
N GLY A 259 -0.86 -15.92 -17.92
CA GLY A 259 -1.22 -16.27 -19.29
C GLY A 259 -2.09 -15.22 -19.99
N ASN A 260 -2.39 -14.09 -19.34
CA ASN A 260 -3.30 -13.08 -19.88
C ASN A 260 -2.61 -12.19 -20.93
N ALA A 261 -3.32 -11.83 -22.00
CA ALA A 261 -2.80 -10.96 -23.06
C ALA A 261 -2.33 -9.58 -22.56
N GLY A 262 -2.93 -9.07 -21.48
CA GLY A 262 -2.55 -7.81 -20.86
C GLY A 262 -1.58 -7.92 -19.69
N PHE A 263 -1.00 -9.10 -19.45
CA PHE A 263 -0.14 -9.34 -18.29
C PHE A 263 1.01 -8.34 -18.20
N SER A 264 1.54 -7.87 -19.33
CA SER A 264 2.62 -6.87 -19.37
C SER A 264 2.37 -5.59 -18.58
N CYS A 265 1.10 -5.18 -18.38
CA CYS A 265 0.80 -4.05 -17.50
C CYS A 265 0.50 -4.46 -16.06
N ALA A 266 0.14 -5.72 -15.82
CA ALA A 266 -0.22 -6.26 -14.51
C ALA A 266 0.97 -6.81 -13.73
N GLN A 267 2.13 -6.97 -14.38
CA GLN A 267 3.32 -7.63 -13.83
C GLN A 267 3.70 -7.17 -12.42
N GLN A 268 3.74 -5.86 -12.16
CA GLN A 268 4.10 -5.34 -10.85
C GLN A 268 3.09 -5.72 -9.77
N ALA A 269 1.81 -5.44 -10.00
CA ALA A 269 0.75 -5.73 -9.03
C ALA A 269 0.64 -7.24 -8.78
N ALA A 270 0.77 -8.06 -9.81
CA ALA A 270 0.79 -9.51 -9.68
C ALA A 270 1.99 -10.01 -8.85
N ALA A 271 3.20 -9.55 -9.15
CA ALA A 271 4.41 -9.90 -8.41
C ALA A 271 4.29 -9.56 -6.92
N CYS A 272 3.84 -8.36 -6.59
CA CYS A 272 3.71 -7.92 -5.21
C CYS A 272 2.55 -8.61 -4.50
N GLY A 273 1.44 -8.89 -5.20
CA GLY A 273 0.31 -9.65 -4.65
C GLY A 273 0.72 -11.06 -4.22
N GLU A 274 1.55 -11.74 -5.03
CA GLU A 274 2.09 -13.04 -4.65
C GLU A 274 2.99 -12.97 -3.39
N VAL A 275 3.87 -11.97 -3.31
CA VAL A 275 4.77 -11.79 -2.16
C VAL A 275 3.97 -11.46 -0.89
N GLU A 276 2.95 -10.61 -0.99
CA GLU A 276 2.08 -10.26 0.13
C GLU A 276 1.23 -11.43 0.63
N LEU A 277 0.87 -12.39 -0.24
CA LEU A 277 0.23 -13.64 0.21
C LEU A 277 1.17 -14.47 1.08
N VAL A 278 2.48 -14.48 0.76
CA VAL A 278 3.47 -15.15 1.63
C VAL A 278 3.65 -14.39 2.94
N HIS A 279 3.71 -13.07 2.89
CA HIS A 279 3.80 -12.21 4.05
C HIS A 279 2.59 -12.42 5.00
N ALA A 280 1.38 -12.42 4.47
CA ALA A 280 0.17 -12.75 5.21
C ALA A 280 0.23 -14.15 5.85
N GLY A 281 0.81 -15.12 5.14
CA GLY A 281 1.04 -16.48 5.64
C GLY A 281 2.03 -16.55 6.79
N ASN A 282 3.09 -15.73 6.77
CA ASN A 282 4.04 -15.58 7.88
C ASN A 282 3.35 -14.99 9.12
N GLU A 283 2.61 -13.91 8.92
CA GLU A 283 1.86 -13.24 10.00
C GLU A 283 0.83 -14.14 10.66
N PHE A 284 0.19 -14.99 9.86
CA PHE A 284 -0.72 -16.01 10.38
C PHE A 284 -0.01 -17.02 11.27
N ASN A 285 1.16 -17.52 10.86
CA ASN A 285 1.92 -18.47 11.67
C ASN A 285 2.32 -17.87 13.03
N GLN A 286 2.67 -16.58 13.06
CA GLN A 286 3.12 -15.94 14.29
C GLN A 286 1.97 -15.56 15.22
N GLN A 287 0.93 -14.91 14.69
CA GLN A 287 -0.07 -14.23 15.50
C GLN A 287 -1.52 -14.44 15.00
N GLN A 288 -1.71 -15.44 14.12
CA GLN A 288 -3.02 -15.86 13.61
C GLN A 288 -3.76 -14.76 12.84
N TRP A 289 -5.07 -14.96 12.63
CA TRP A 289 -5.88 -14.20 11.67
C TRP A 289 -5.91 -12.68 11.88
N ARG A 290 -5.89 -12.20 13.13
CA ARG A 290 -5.97 -10.76 13.42
C ARG A 290 -4.79 -9.98 12.83
N HIS A 291 -3.63 -10.60 12.78
CA HIS A 291 -2.39 -10.00 12.26
C HIS A 291 -2.21 -10.26 10.77
N SER A 292 -2.70 -11.41 10.28
CA SER A 292 -2.68 -11.72 8.84
C SER A 292 -3.65 -10.88 8.02
N LYS A 293 -4.81 -10.51 8.58
CA LYS A 293 -5.91 -9.84 7.85
C LYS A 293 -5.49 -8.58 7.07
N PRO A 294 -4.72 -7.62 7.63
CA PRO A 294 -4.28 -6.45 6.87
C PRO A 294 -3.49 -6.81 5.60
N TYR A 295 -2.61 -7.80 5.67
CA TYR A 295 -1.79 -8.24 4.53
C TYR A 295 -2.60 -9.03 3.51
N ILE A 296 -3.61 -9.79 3.96
CA ILE A 296 -4.60 -10.39 3.04
C ILE A 296 -5.35 -9.30 2.28
N GLN A 297 -5.74 -8.20 2.93
CA GLN A 297 -6.43 -7.10 2.24
C GLN A 297 -5.50 -6.43 1.20
N ILE A 298 -4.23 -6.21 1.54
CA ILE A 298 -3.24 -5.68 0.59
C ILE A 298 -3.09 -6.63 -0.61
N ALA A 299 -2.99 -7.94 -0.37
CA ALA A 299 -2.93 -8.93 -1.44
C ALA A 299 -4.21 -8.92 -2.31
N GLU A 300 -5.41 -8.83 -1.71
CA GLU A 300 -6.66 -8.69 -2.46
C GLU A 300 -6.67 -7.46 -3.37
N ASP A 301 -6.25 -6.31 -2.84
CA ASP A 301 -6.20 -5.06 -3.56
C ASP A 301 -5.21 -5.15 -4.73
N LEU A 302 -4.02 -5.71 -4.50
CA LEU A 302 -3.02 -5.96 -5.54
C LEU A 302 -3.52 -6.92 -6.63
N VAL A 303 -4.27 -7.97 -6.27
CA VAL A 303 -4.88 -8.88 -7.24
C VAL A 303 -5.93 -8.15 -8.07
N ASN A 304 -6.78 -7.36 -7.43
CA ASN A 304 -7.81 -6.58 -8.12
C ASN A 304 -7.19 -5.56 -9.09
N ASP A 305 -6.13 -4.88 -8.67
CA ASP A 305 -5.36 -3.94 -9.48
C ASP A 305 -4.68 -4.65 -10.65
N ALA A 306 -4.05 -5.81 -10.41
CA ALA A 306 -3.41 -6.59 -11.47
C ALA A 306 -4.42 -7.01 -12.54
N GLU A 307 -5.60 -7.49 -12.15
CA GLU A 307 -6.66 -7.81 -13.10
C GLU A 307 -7.18 -6.59 -13.84
N ALA A 308 -7.34 -5.45 -13.17
CA ALA A 308 -7.76 -4.20 -13.81
C ALA A 308 -6.73 -3.71 -14.83
N LEU A 309 -5.44 -3.72 -14.46
CA LEU A 309 -4.33 -3.36 -15.33
C LEU A 309 -4.22 -4.30 -16.53
N ALA A 310 -4.38 -5.61 -16.33
CA ALA A 310 -4.39 -6.58 -17.44
C ALA A 310 -5.51 -6.28 -18.43
N ARG A 311 -6.72 -5.99 -17.95
CA ARG A 311 -7.85 -5.62 -18.82
C ARG A 311 -7.57 -4.35 -19.62
N GLN A 312 -6.95 -3.34 -19.01
CA GLN A 312 -6.64 -2.06 -19.66
C GLN A 312 -5.49 -2.15 -20.68
N CYS A 313 -4.54 -3.06 -20.45
CA CYS A 313 -3.35 -3.23 -21.30
C CYS A 313 -3.66 -3.83 -22.67
N GLY A 314 -4.70 -4.67 -22.76
CA GLY A 314 -5.03 -5.46 -23.95
C GLY A 314 -5.49 -4.67 -25.18
N GLY A 315 -5.54 -3.34 -25.12
CA GLY A 315 -6.13 -2.47 -26.16
C GLY A 315 -7.66 -2.61 -26.23
N PRO A 316 -8.35 -1.86 -27.11
CA PRO A 316 -9.75 -2.12 -27.40
C PRO A 316 -9.88 -3.56 -27.94
N GLU A 317 -10.82 -4.29 -27.37
CA GLU A 317 -11.10 -5.68 -27.65
C GLU A 317 -11.23 -5.91 -29.17
N ARG A 318 -10.44 -6.83 -29.75
CA ARG A 318 -10.63 -7.26 -31.14
C ARG A 318 -12.04 -7.84 -31.28
N PRO A 319 -12.86 -7.41 -32.25
CA PRO A 319 -14.30 -7.68 -32.27
C PRO A 319 -14.71 -9.13 -32.58
N ASP A 320 -13.80 -10.11 -32.51
CA ASP A 320 -14.08 -11.50 -32.90
C ASP A 320 -14.15 -12.48 -31.73
N THR A 321 -14.16 -12.00 -30.48
CA THR A 321 -14.53 -12.86 -29.33
C THR A 321 -16.03 -12.70 -29.08
N PRO A 322 -16.83 -13.79 -29.00
CA PRO A 322 -18.25 -13.69 -28.68
C PRO A 322 -18.44 -12.84 -27.42
N ALA A 323 -19.35 -11.87 -27.49
CA ALA A 323 -19.59 -10.84 -26.47
C ALA A 323 -19.27 -11.33 -25.06
N ALA A 324 -18.29 -10.67 -24.42
CA ALA A 324 -17.78 -11.02 -23.11
C ALA A 324 -18.92 -11.37 -22.15
N ALA A 325 -18.86 -12.58 -21.58
CA ALA A 325 -19.87 -13.05 -20.65
C ALA A 325 -20.02 -12.04 -19.49
N PRO A 326 -21.26 -11.76 -19.04
CA PRO A 326 -21.49 -10.78 -18.00
C PRO A 326 -20.67 -11.08 -16.74
N ILE A 327 -19.99 -10.08 -16.19
CA ILE A 327 -19.16 -10.23 -14.98
C ILE A 327 -20.10 -10.19 -13.77
N PRO A 328 -20.13 -11.21 -12.91
CA PRO A 328 -20.88 -11.15 -11.66
C PRO A 328 -20.05 -10.47 -10.56
N LEU A 329 -20.50 -9.34 -10.06
CA LEU A 329 -19.99 -8.73 -8.83
C LEU A 329 -20.92 -9.14 -7.67
N VAL A 330 -20.38 -9.81 -6.65
CA VAL A 330 -21.16 -10.36 -5.54
C VAL A 330 -20.88 -9.57 -4.26
N ALA A 331 -21.94 -9.14 -3.59
CA ALA A 331 -21.90 -8.57 -2.25
C ALA A 331 -22.92 -9.27 -1.35
N ASN A 332 -22.70 -9.27 -0.04
CA ASN A 332 -23.63 -9.83 0.94
C ASN A 332 -24.16 -8.74 1.85
N VAL A 333 -25.49 -8.65 1.96
CA VAL A 333 -26.17 -7.78 2.93
C VAL A 333 -26.56 -8.63 4.13
N LEU A 334 -26.06 -8.30 5.32
CA LEU A 334 -26.24 -9.12 6.52
C LEU A 334 -27.27 -8.51 7.45
N PHE A 335 -28.11 -9.35 8.04
CA PHE A 335 -29.20 -8.95 8.93
C PHE A 335 -29.00 -9.42 10.37
N GLU A 336 -29.55 -8.64 11.30
CA GLU A 336 -29.74 -9.09 12.68
C GLU A 336 -30.63 -10.35 12.76
N PHE A 337 -30.48 -11.07 13.87
CA PHE A 337 -31.26 -12.28 14.11
C PHE A 337 -32.76 -12.00 14.13
N ASP A 338 -33.51 -12.79 13.36
CA ASP A 338 -34.97 -12.69 13.21
C ASP A 338 -35.49 -11.32 12.75
N ARG A 339 -34.66 -10.56 12.04
CA ARG A 339 -35.02 -9.26 11.53
C ARG A 339 -34.87 -9.18 10.02
N ASP A 340 -35.64 -8.28 9.41
CA ASP A 340 -35.68 -8.07 7.97
C ASP A 340 -35.80 -6.60 7.55
N GLY A 341 -35.88 -5.66 8.50
CA GLY A 341 -35.98 -4.24 8.21
C GLY A 341 -34.65 -3.62 7.78
N TYR A 342 -34.73 -2.44 7.16
CA TYR A 342 -33.55 -1.69 6.74
C TYR A 342 -32.65 -1.32 7.93
N GLN A 343 -33.24 -0.92 9.06
CA GLN A 343 -32.54 -0.63 10.30
C GLN A 343 -31.84 -1.84 10.92
N ASP A 344 -32.20 -3.05 10.49
CA ASP A 344 -31.66 -4.30 11.00
C ASP A 344 -30.51 -4.83 10.13
N ILE A 345 -30.08 -4.07 9.13
CA ILE A 345 -28.92 -4.38 8.30
C ILE A 345 -27.65 -3.96 9.04
N ARG A 346 -26.64 -4.85 9.06
CA ARG A 346 -25.32 -4.52 9.62
C ARG A 346 -24.65 -3.44 8.78
N THR A 347 -24.19 -2.36 9.41
CA THR A 347 -23.58 -1.18 8.76
C THR A 347 -22.47 -1.53 7.76
N HIS A 348 -21.54 -2.43 8.14
CA HIS A 348 -20.41 -2.82 7.28
C HIS A 348 -20.85 -3.48 5.95
N SER A 349 -22.04 -4.11 5.93
CA SER A 349 -22.58 -4.76 4.75
C SER A 349 -23.20 -3.74 3.77
N LEU A 350 -23.73 -2.62 4.30
CA LEU A 350 -24.15 -1.47 3.49
C LEU A 350 -22.96 -0.80 2.82
N GLU A 351 -21.88 -0.54 3.57
CA GLU A 351 -20.65 0.03 3.02
C GLU A 351 -20.04 -0.85 1.92
N SER A 352 -20.10 -2.18 2.11
CA SER A 352 -19.61 -3.13 1.10
C SER A 352 -20.47 -3.13 -0.16
N LEU A 353 -21.80 -3.02 0.00
CA LEU A 353 -22.71 -2.85 -1.13
C LEU A 353 -22.46 -1.53 -1.87
N ASP A 354 -22.24 -0.43 -1.13
CA ASP A 354 -21.96 0.88 -1.71
C ASP A 354 -20.65 0.91 -2.49
N ARG A 355 -19.59 0.28 -1.96
CA ARG A 355 -18.34 0.09 -2.72
C ARG A 355 -18.56 -0.72 -4.00
N ALA A 356 -19.38 -1.77 -3.95
CA ALA A 356 -19.69 -2.57 -5.13
C ALA A 356 -20.43 -1.75 -6.20
N LEU A 357 -21.38 -0.91 -5.80
CA LEU A 357 -22.10 -0.01 -6.71
C LEU A 357 -21.18 1.11 -7.25
N ALA A 358 -20.34 1.70 -6.41
CA ALA A 358 -19.37 2.72 -6.82
C ALA A 358 -18.40 2.18 -7.88
N ARG A 359 -17.91 0.94 -7.70
CA ARG A 359 -17.04 0.26 -8.66
C ARG A 359 -17.66 0.15 -10.05
N ILE A 360 -18.98 -0.06 -10.17
CA ILE A 360 -19.67 -0.10 -11.46
C ILE A 360 -19.52 1.24 -12.19
N ALA A 361 -19.68 2.36 -11.48
CA ALA A 361 -19.53 3.69 -12.05
C ALA A 361 -18.07 4.02 -12.37
N GLU A 362 -17.14 3.73 -11.46
CA GLU A 362 -15.71 3.99 -11.60
C GLU A 362 -15.09 3.23 -12.78
N GLU A 363 -15.47 1.96 -12.95
CA GLU A 363 -14.99 1.10 -14.02
C GLU A 363 -15.79 1.25 -15.33
N LYS A 364 -16.71 2.22 -15.41
CA LYS A 364 -17.59 2.45 -16.57
C LYS A 364 -18.33 1.18 -17.03
N LEU A 365 -18.78 0.38 -16.06
CA LEU A 365 -19.54 -0.83 -16.32
C LEU A 365 -21.03 -0.49 -16.45
N THR A 366 -21.70 -1.17 -17.37
CA THR A 366 -23.16 -1.10 -17.53
C THR A 366 -23.80 -2.23 -16.72
N LEU A 367 -24.60 -1.86 -15.71
CA LEU A 367 -25.38 -2.83 -14.95
C LEU A 367 -26.47 -3.45 -15.83
N GLN A 368 -26.35 -4.73 -16.15
CA GLN A 368 -27.34 -5.45 -16.97
C GLN A 368 -28.52 -5.90 -16.12
N ARG A 369 -28.25 -6.53 -14.97
CA ARG A 369 -29.27 -7.10 -14.09
C ARG A 369 -28.73 -7.26 -12.67
N VAL A 370 -29.62 -7.28 -11.68
CA VAL A 370 -29.32 -7.67 -10.31
C VAL A 370 -30.11 -8.92 -9.97
N GLU A 371 -29.43 -9.91 -9.40
CA GLU A 371 -30.04 -11.10 -8.83
C GLU A 371 -29.85 -11.08 -7.32
N LEU A 372 -30.95 -11.13 -6.58
CA LEU A 372 -30.95 -11.19 -5.12
C LEU A 372 -31.38 -12.57 -4.66
N VAL A 373 -30.67 -13.16 -3.71
CA VAL A 373 -31.11 -14.41 -3.06
C VAL A 373 -31.10 -14.23 -1.55
N GLY A 374 -32.28 -14.32 -0.93
CA GLY A 374 -32.42 -14.24 0.51
C GLY A 374 -32.16 -15.59 1.19
N HIS A 375 -31.45 -15.54 2.32
CA HIS A 375 -31.17 -16.68 3.20
C HIS A 375 -31.50 -16.37 4.67
N ALA A 376 -31.77 -17.42 5.43
CA ALA A 376 -31.97 -17.40 6.86
C ALA A 376 -31.05 -18.42 7.55
N ASP A 377 -30.68 -18.16 8.80
CA ASP A 377 -29.95 -19.12 9.61
C ASP A 377 -30.89 -20.20 10.14
N ARG A 378 -30.36 -21.42 10.26
CA ARG A 378 -31.08 -22.48 10.96
C ARG A 378 -30.94 -22.26 12.46
N MET A 379 -32.05 -21.94 13.12
CA MET A 379 -32.11 -21.89 14.57
C MET A 379 -33.23 -22.77 15.09
N ASP A 380 -32.92 -23.54 16.14
CA ASP A 380 -33.86 -24.44 16.78
C ASP A 380 -35.10 -23.68 17.24
N GLY A 381 -36.29 -24.11 16.77
CA GLY A 381 -37.59 -23.58 17.18
C GLY A 381 -38.35 -22.77 16.13
N ARG A 382 -37.74 -22.41 14.98
CA ARG A 382 -38.48 -21.87 13.83
C ARG A 382 -38.54 -22.88 12.70
N GLY A 383 -39.71 -23.04 12.12
CA GLY A 383 -39.93 -23.98 11.03
C GLY A 383 -39.26 -23.52 9.74
N HIS A 384 -39.06 -24.45 8.81
CA HIS A 384 -38.54 -24.13 7.47
C HIS A 384 -39.38 -23.04 6.78
N ASP A 385 -40.70 -23.07 6.95
CA ASP A 385 -41.64 -22.11 6.34
C ASP A 385 -41.46 -20.68 6.87
N ASP A 386 -41.16 -20.51 8.15
CA ASP A 386 -40.87 -19.19 8.74
C ASP A 386 -39.59 -18.60 8.14
N ASN A 387 -38.58 -19.45 7.96
CA ASN A 387 -37.31 -19.08 7.33
C ASN A 387 -37.48 -18.73 5.85
N GLN A 388 -38.37 -19.43 5.12
CA GLN A 388 -38.76 -19.05 3.75
C GLN A 388 -39.39 -17.65 3.73
N GLY A 389 -40.35 -17.38 4.61
CA GLY A 389 -40.97 -16.05 4.73
C GLY A 389 -39.97 -14.95 5.09
N LEU A 390 -39.09 -15.20 6.07
CA LEU A 390 -38.07 -14.24 6.52
C LEU A 390 -37.06 -13.92 5.43
N SER A 391 -36.55 -14.94 4.74
CA SER A 391 -35.61 -14.75 3.64
C SER A 391 -36.24 -13.98 2.46
N ALA A 392 -37.53 -14.20 2.18
CA ALA A 392 -38.27 -13.44 1.18
C ALA A 392 -38.42 -11.95 1.55
N ARG A 393 -38.74 -11.65 2.81
CA ARG A 393 -38.84 -10.26 3.29
C ARG A 393 -37.50 -9.53 3.24
N ARG A 394 -36.41 -10.18 3.66
CA ARG A 394 -35.05 -9.62 3.53
C ARG A 394 -34.69 -9.28 2.10
N ALA A 395 -34.94 -10.19 1.16
CA ALA A 395 -34.68 -9.95 -0.26
C ALA A 395 -35.49 -8.75 -0.78
N ARG A 396 -36.74 -8.58 -0.32
CA ARG A 396 -37.56 -7.40 -0.63
C ARG A 396 -36.97 -6.11 -0.04
N THR A 397 -36.51 -6.11 1.21
CA THR A 397 -35.85 -4.95 1.82
C THR A 397 -34.62 -4.52 1.03
N VAL A 398 -33.78 -5.47 0.61
CA VAL A 398 -32.59 -5.17 -0.21
C VAL A 398 -32.98 -4.67 -1.61
N ARG A 399 -34.07 -5.19 -2.20
CA ARG A 399 -34.62 -4.65 -3.46
C ARG A 399 -34.96 -3.17 -3.31
N GLU A 400 -35.72 -2.80 -2.28
CA GLU A 400 -36.11 -1.40 -2.06
C GLU A 400 -34.90 -0.50 -1.76
N LEU A 401 -33.92 -1.02 -1.03
CA LEU A 401 -32.63 -0.34 -0.82
C LEU A 401 -31.93 -0.03 -2.15
N LEU A 402 -31.81 -1.00 -3.04
CA LEU A 402 -31.17 -0.82 -4.35
C LEU A 402 -31.92 0.16 -5.26
N ILE A 403 -33.26 0.14 -5.22
CA ILE A 403 -34.10 1.12 -5.91
C ILE A 403 -33.82 2.53 -5.37
N GLY A 404 -33.73 2.68 -4.04
CA GLY A 404 -33.34 3.94 -3.40
C GLY A 404 -31.92 4.42 -3.76
N ARG A 405 -31.05 3.52 -4.23
CA ARG A 405 -29.70 3.83 -4.75
C ARG A 405 -29.67 4.07 -6.26
N GLY A 406 -30.84 4.15 -6.90
CA GLY A 406 -30.97 4.49 -8.31
C GLY A 406 -30.94 3.29 -9.26
N ILE A 407 -31.01 2.06 -8.76
CA ILE A 407 -31.11 0.87 -9.63
C ILE A 407 -32.56 0.72 -10.12
N PRO A 408 -32.79 0.64 -11.45
CA PRO A 408 -34.13 0.44 -11.99
C PRO A 408 -34.76 -0.87 -11.48
N ALA A 409 -36.01 -0.79 -11.04
CA ALA A 409 -36.72 -1.90 -10.39
C ALA A 409 -36.93 -3.12 -11.32
N ASP A 410 -37.00 -2.88 -12.63
CA ASP A 410 -37.10 -3.88 -13.70
C ASP A 410 -35.80 -4.67 -13.91
N ARG A 411 -34.65 -4.10 -13.51
CA ARG A 411 -33.36 -4.80 -13.53
C ARG A 411 -33.14 -5.70 -12.32
N ILE A 412 -34.00 -5.68 -11.31
CA ILE A 412 -33.82 -6.45 -10.07
C ILE A 412 -34.74 -7.67 -10.06
N ARG A 413 -34.16 -8.86 -10.04
CA ARG A 413 -34.86 -10.13 -9.80
C ARG A 413 -34.46 -10.64 -8.42
N TYR A 414 -35.41 -11.15 -7.66
CA TYR A 414 -35.11 -11.73 -6.35
C TYR A 414 -35.75 -13.11 -6.18
N ALA A 415 -35.05 -13.95 -5.44
CA ALA A 415 -35.48 -15.26 -4.99
C ALA A 415 -35.13 -15.43 -3.51
N TYR A 416 -35.58 -16.52 -2.90
CA TYR A 416 -35.35 -16.81 -1.49
C TYR A 416 -35.21 -18.32 -1.30
N ARG A 417 -34.41 -18.72 -0.30
CA ARG A 417 -34.04 -20.13 -0.06
C ARG A 417 -34.25 -20.55 1.39
N GLY A 418 -34.78 -19.69 2.25
CA GLY A 418 -34.90 -19.96 3.67
C GLY A 418 -33.56 -20.39 4.26
N ASP A 419 -33.59 -21.48 5.03
CA ASP A 419 -32.42 -22.09 5.66
C ASP A 419 -31.82 -23.26 4.86
N SER A 420 -32.28 -23.52 3.64
CA SER A 420 -31.82 -24.66 2.82
C SER A 420 -30.36 -24.59 2.36
N GLN A 421 -29.74 -23.41 2.43
CA GLN A 421 -28.37 -23.15 1.94
C GLN A 421 -27.52 -22.45 3.02
N GLN A 422 -27.21 -23.17 4.10
CA GLN A 422 -26.30 -22.71 5.16
C GLN A 422 -24.85 -22.70 4.64
N VAL A 423 -24.16 -21.57 4.80
CA VAL A 423 -22.72 -21.42 4.51
C VAL A 423 -21.86 -21.68 5.76
N GLN A 424 -22.45 -21.56 6.94
CA GLN A 424 -21.78 -21.75 8.22
C GLN A 424 -22.61 -22.68 9.12
N GLN A 425 -22.00 -23.73 9.67
CA GLN A 425 -22.75 -24.76 10.43
C GLN A 425 -22.84 -24.49 11.95
N CYS A 426 -21.78 -23.95 12.57
CA CYS A 426 -21.72 -23.57 13.99
C CYS A 426 -22.12 -24.65 15.01
N ALA A 427 -21.90 -25.94 14.69
CA ALA A 427 -22.23 -27.04 15.60
C ALA A 427 -21.43 -26.94 16.92
N GLY A 428 -22.12 -27.13 18.05
CA GLY A 428 -21.51 -27.15 19.39
C GLY A 428 -21.15 -25.77 19.97
N VAL A 429 -21.45 -24.67 19.28
CA VAL A 429 -21.16 -23.32 19.79
C VAL A 429 -22.13 -22.97 20.92
N THR A 430 -21.57 -22.71 22.11
CA THR A 430 -22.28 -22.22 23.29
C THR A 430 -21.45 -21.09 23.92
N PRO A 431 -22.08 -20.09 24.57
CA PRO A 431 -23.51 -19.88 24.81
C PRO A 431 -24.27 -19.29 23.59
N ARG A 432 -25.61 -19.17 23.69
CA ARG A 432 -26.50 -18.72 22.59
C ARG A 432 -26.04 -17.46 21.85
N ALA A 433 -25.50 -16.47 22.57
CA ALA A 433 -24.99 -15.24 21.95
C ALA A 433 -23.83 -15.50 20.98
N ALA A 434 -22.91 -16.42 21.33
CA ALA A 434 -21.80 -16.81 20.46
C ALA A 434 -22.29 -17.59 19.22
N LEU A 435 -23.33 -18.42 19.39
CA LEU A 435 -23.96 -19.13 18.28
C LEU A 435 -24.60 -18.16 17.28
N LEU A 436 -25.28 -17.12 17.78
CA LEU A 436 -25.90 -16.08 16.95
C LEU A 436 -24.87 -15.33 16.09
N GLU A 437 -23.72 -14.97 16.67
CA GLU A 437 -22.64 -14.32 15.93
C GLU A 437 -21.97 -15.28 14.93
N CYS A 438 -21.76 -16.54 15.31
CA CYS A 438 -21.24 -17.55 14.39
C CYS A 438 -22.15 -17.74 13.17
N LEU A 439 -23.48 -17.77 13.37
CA LEU A 439 -24.47 -17.96 12.29
C LEU A 439 -24.74 -16.70 11.46
N LEU A 440 -24.13 -15.55 11.79
CA LEU A 440 -24.33 -14.29 11.06
C LEU A 440 -24.16 -14.42 9.53
N PRO A 441 -23.18 -15.18 8.98
CA PRO A 441 -23.04 -15.36 7.53
C PRO A 441 -24.25 -16.02 6.84
N ASN A 442 -25.09 -16.77 7.58
CA ASN A 442 -26.29 -17.38 7.02
C ASN A 442 -27.47 -16.41 6.92
N ARG A 443 -27.45 -15.31 7.70
CA ARG A 443 -28.47 -14.26 7.69
C ARG A 443 -28.17 -13.21 6.62
N ARG A 444 -28.07 -13.65 5.37
CA ARG A 444 -27.62 -12.82 4.26
C ARG A 444 -28.66 -12.70 3.15
N VAL A 445 -28.57 -11.61 2.40
CA VAL A 445 -29.03 -11.55 1.03
C VAL A 445 -27.80 -11.47 0.13
N GLU A 446 -27.64 -12.45 -0.74
CA GLU A 446 -26.61 -12.43 -1.78
C GLU A 446 -27.08 -11.46 -2.87
N VAL A 447 -26.24 -10.47 -3.18
CA VAL A 447 -26.48 -9.45 -4.20
C VAL A 447 -25.52 -9.72 -5.35
N ARG A 448 -26.01 -10.30 -6.44
CA ARG A 448 -25.24 -10.55 -7.65
C ARG A 448 -25.56 -9.50 -8.70
N LEU A 449 -24.64 -8.57 -8.87
CA LEU A 449 -24.68 -7.52 -9.89
C LEU A 449 -24.07 -8.09 -11.17
N VAL A 450 -24.93 -8.30 -12.18
CA VAL A 450 -24.53 -8.76 -13.50
C VAL A 450 -24.21 -7.53 -14.34
N VAL A 451 -22.94 -7.33 -14.66
CA VAL A 451 -22.47 -6.13 -15.36
C VAL A 451 -21.79 -6.49 -16.68
N ALA A 452 -21.87 -5.58 -17.65
CA ALA A 452 -21.12 -5.64 -18.90
C ALA A 452 -20.21 -4.41 -18.99
N ARG A 453 -19.20 -4.44 -19.84
CA ARG A 453 -18.42 -3.22 -20.14
C ARG A 453 -19.32 -2.25 -20.93
N GLY A 454 -19.33 -0.96 -20.56
CA GLY A 454 -19.97 0.06 -21.38
C GLY A 454 -19.21 0.24 -22.70
N GLU A 455 -19.96 0.44 -23.79
CA GLU A 455 -19.40 0.76 -25.12
C GLU A 455 -18.71 2.13 -25.14
#